data_AF-A0A960WT27-F1
#
_entry.id   AF-A0A960WT27-F1
#
_cell.length_a   1.000
_cell.length_b   1.000
_cell.length_c   1.000
_cell.angle_alpha   90.00
_cell.angle_beta   90.00
_cell.angle_gamma   90.00
#
_symmetry.space_group_name_H-M   'P 1'
#
loop_
_entity.id
_entity.type
_entity.pdbx_description
1 polymer ?
#
loop_
_entity_poly.entity_id
_entity_poly.type
_entity_poly.pdbx_seq_one_letter_code
_entity_poly.pdbx_strand_id
1 'polypeptide(L)'
;MKLSCPHCSGLLELDPETLARLEGDSFDCPACGGMVEVPAPLQVPVKRVAPGNAEESFPEIEGRTTKQPMKRKTFVFVLVLGVLFTIAGFSLFHEAPDGALDLGDWEVVSGEWHDEQGGGKSSAEGKKDAVLISEIHGADFEYQASITVNSNVPSGGSLIFRSMNRDIKQCYVANITTEQGGTVKLFKFPYKVLGIYHPKIEVGKTYHLRVVASGSDLKVYFEDGQEPVIEVKDTSYSEGWLGLYSWRGKASYRDVRVDQH
;
A
#
# COMPACT_ATOMS: atom_id res chain seq x y z
N MET A 1 -10.54 33.07 2.80
CA MET A 1 -11.25 32.56 1.61
C MET A 1 -12.24 31.48 2.05
N LYS A 2 -13.39 31.32 1.39
CA LYS A 2 -14.39 30.28 1.72
C LYS A 2 -14.20 29.07 0.80
N LEU A 3 -13.83 27.93 1.35
CA LEU A 3 -13.68 26.67 0.63
C LEU A 3 -14.80 25.71 1.04
N SER A 4 -15.43 25.04 0.07
CA SER A 4 -16.41 24.00 0.36
C SER A 4 -15.70 22.66 0.48
N CYS A 5 -15.94 21.93 1.57
CA CYS A 5 -15.43 20.58 1.71
C CYS A 5 -16.18 19.64 0.73
N PRO A 6 -15.49 18.86 -0.12
CA PRO A 6 -16.13 17.92 -1.04
C PRO A 6 -16.74 16.71 -0.32
N HIS A 7 -16.35 16.45 0.92
CA HIS A 7 -16.76 15.27 1.69
C HIS A 7 -18.03 15.48 2.52
N CYS A 8 -18.26 16.69 3.04
CA CYS A 8 -19.42 16.98 3.89
C CYS A 8 -20.22 18.23 3.47
N SER A 9 -19.82 18.89 2.38
CA SER A 9 -20.39 20.17 1.92
C SER A 9 -20.31 21.31 2.94
N GLY A 10 -19.52 21.13 4.01
CA GLY A 10 -19.28 22.15 5.02
C GLY A 10 -18.44 23.30 4.47
N LEU A 11 -18.83 24.53 4.81
CA LEU A 11 -18.12 25.73 4.41
C LEU A 11 -16.97 26.01 5.40
N LEU A 12 -15.75 26.05 4.90
CA LEU A 12 -14.53 26.31 5.67
C LEU A 12 -14.06 27.74 5.42
N GLU A 13 -13.91 28.50 6.49
CA GLU A 13 -13.30 29.83 6.45
C GLU A 13 -11.84 29.72 6.87
N LEU A 14 -10.94 29.92 5.90
CA LEU A 14 -9.50 30.01 6.16
C LEU A 14 -9.04 31.46 6.10
N ASP A 15 -8.21 31.86 7.06
CA ASP A 15 -7.52 33.15 7.02
C ASP A 15 -6.44 33.15 5.91
N PRO A 16 -6.05 34.34 5.41
CA PRO A 16 -5.11 34.44 4.29
C PRO A 16 -3.70 33.91 4.58
N GLU A 17 -3.23 33.96 5.83
CA GLU A 17 -1.88 33.49 6.19
C GLU A 17 -1.81 31.96 6.22
N THR A 18 -2.87 31.32 6.75
CA THR A 18 -3.02 29.87 6.72
C THR A 18 -3.18 29.37 5.30
N LEU A 19 -3.90 30.10 4.43
CA LEU A 19 -4.05 29.74 3.03
C LEU A 19 -2.71 29.79 2.28
N ALA A 20 -1.92 30.85 2.45
CA ALA A 20 -0.60 31.00 1.82
C ALA A 20 0.38 29.89 2.22
N ARG A 21 0.23 29.32 3.43
CA ARG A 21 1.01 28.18 3.91
C ARG A 21 0.53 26.83 3.39
N LEU A 22 -0.70 26.75 2.90
CA LEU A 22 -1.34 25.55 2.38
C LEU A 22 -1.47 25.57 0.85
N GLU A 23 -0.89 26.56 0.16
CA GLU A 23 -0.95 26.65 -1.31
C GLU A 23 -0.31 25.41 -1.96
N GLY A 24 -1.14 24.58 -2.60
CA GLY A 24 -0.69 23.31 -3.19
C GLY A 24 -0.59 22.14 -2.21
N ASP A 25 -0.98 22.35 -0.95
CA ASP A 25 -1.08 21.34 0.10
C ASP A 25 -2.55 20.98 0.40
N SER A 26 -2.73 19.94 1.21
CA SER A 26 -4.04 19.47 1.66
C SER A 26 -4.15 19.51 3.18
N PHE A 27 -5.37 19.66 3.71
CA PHE A 27 -5.63 19.68 5.15
C PHE A 27 -6.88 18.89 5.52
N ASP A 28 -6.95 18.41 6.76
CA ASP A 28 -8.08 17.64 7.25
C ASP A 28 -9.24 18.58 7.62
N CYS A 29 -10.44 18.33 7.08
CA CYS A 29 -11.63 19.10 7.43
C CYS A 29 -11.98 18.89 8.90
N PRO A 30 -12.08 19.93 9.74
CA PRO A 30 -12.38 19.79 11.17
C PRO A 30 -13.77 19.20 11.44
N ALA A 31 -14.70 19.27 10.47
CA ALA A 31 -16.05 18.78 10.64
C ALA A 31 -16.22 17.28 10.31
N CYS A 32 -15.46 16.75 9.35
CA CYS A 32 -15.64 15.37 8.88
C CYS A 32 -14.35 14.54 8.84
N GLY A 33 -13.19 15.15 9.12
CA GLY A 33 -11.87 14.53 9.03
C GLY A 33 -11.41 14.24 7.60
N GLY A 34 -12.21 14.56 6.59
CA GLY A 34 -11.88 14.30 5.20
C GLY A 34 -10.93 15.36 4.63
N MET A 35 -9.97 14.92 3.82
CA MET A 35 -8.95 15.77 3.21
C MET A 35 -9.53 16.80 2.23
N VAL A 36 -9.13 18.06 2.33
CA VAL A 36 -9.51 19.14 1.42
C VAL A 36 -8.24 19.64 0.74
N GLU A 37 -8.19 19.55 -0.59
CA GLU A 37 -7.09 20.09 -1.38
C GLU A 37 -7.28 21.60 -1.59
N VAL A 38 -6.22 22.39 -1.37
CA VAL A 38 -6.21 23.81 -1.68
C VAL A 38 -5.67 24.00 -3.10
N PRO A 39 -6.48 24.48 -4.06
CA PRO A 39 -6.01 24.64 -5.44
C PRO A 39 -4.90 25.70 -5.49
N ALA A 40 -3.76 25.33 -6.07
CA ALA A 40 -2.66 26.26 -6.31
C ALA A 40 -3.12 27.41 -7.22
N PRO A 41 -2.67 28.66 -7.00
CA PRO A 41 -3.03 29.76 -7.89
C PRO A 41 -2.52 29.48 -9.30
N LEU A 42 -3.39 29.72 -10.29
CA LEU A 42 -3.04 29.60 -11.71
C LEU A 42 -1.84 30.48 -12.01
N GLN A 43 -0.69 29.89 -12.30
CA GLN A 43 0.49 30.63 -12.73
C GLN A 43 0.21 31.22 -14.12
N VAL A 44 -0.08 32.51 -14.17
CA VAL A 44 -0.11 33.25 -15.43
C VAL A 44 1.34 33.29 -15.96
N PRO A 45 1.61 32.83 -17.18
CA PRO A 45 2.98 32.74 -17.68
C PRO A 45 3.60 34.14 -17.82
N VAL A 46 4.61 34.42 -17.00
CA VAL A 46 5.46 35.61 -17.15
C VAL A 46 6.42 35.36 -18.30
N LYS A 47 6.29 36.18 -19.35
CA LYS A 47 7.15 36.17 -20.54
C LYS A 47 8.60 36.51 -20.13
N ARG A 48 9.51 35.54 -20.13
CA ARG A 48 10.93 35.80 -19.86
C ARG A 48 11.56 36.55 -21.05
N VAL A 49 12.20 37.68 -20.74
CA VAL A 49 13.12 38.39 -21.62
C VAL A 49 14.48 37.68 -21.56
N ALA A 50 15.10 37.46 -22.72
CA ALA A 50 16.37 36.75 -22.84
C ALA A 50 17.56 37.59 -22.32
N PRO A 51 18.52 37.00 -21.57
CA PRO A 51 19.84 37.61 -21.39
C PRO A 51 20.80 37.14 -22.49
N GLY A 52 21.61 38.08 -22.96
CA GLY A 52 22.56 37.92 -24.05
C GLY A 52 23.88 37.22 -23.68
N ASN A 53 24.60 36.91 -24.75
CA ASN A 53 25.83 36.16 -24.91
C ASN A 53 26.91 36.37 -23.84
N ALA A 54 27.46 35.24 -23.36
CA ALA A 54 28.87 35.11 -23.01
C ALA A 54 29.31 33.68 -23.36
N GLU A 55 30.20 33.56 -24.36
CA GLU A 55 30.93 32.36 -24.72
C GLU A 55 32.01 32.07 -23.66
N GLU A 56 32.09 30.83 -23.17
CA GLU A 56 33.35 30.31 -22.65
C GLU A 56 33.55 28.86 -23.15
N SER A 57 34.63 28.71 -23.90
CA SER A 57 35.13 27.51 -24.55
C SER A 57 35.80 26.55 -23.57
N PHE A 58 35.50 25.25 -23.67
CA PHE A 58 36.32 24.17 -23.09
C PHE A 58 36.78 23.21 -24.19
N PRO A 59 38.05 22.76 -24.19
CA PRO A 59 38.62 21.98 -25.28
C PRO A 59 38.25 20.49 -25.22
N GLU A 60 38.11 19.92 -26.40
CA GLU A 60 37.78 18.55 -26.74
C GLU A 60 38.99 17.62 -26.48
N ILE A 61 38.79 16.58 -25.66
CA ILE A 61 39.78 15.52 -25.44
C ILE A 61 39.27 14.23 -26.10
N GLU A 62 39.88 13.88 -27.22
CA GLU A 62 39.67 12.63 -27.95
C GLU A 62 40.18 11.42 -27.14
N GLY A 63 39.27 10.60 -26.65
CA GLY A 63 39.55 9.31 -26.00
C GLY A 63 39.63 8.17 -27.02
N ARG A 64 40.87 7.80 -27.38
CA ARG A 64 41.24 6.74 -28.33
C ARG A 64 40.82 5.34 -27.82
N THR A 65 39.91 4.70 -28.55
CA THR A 65 39.53 3.28 -28.35
C THR A 65 40.69 2.34 -28.69
N THR A 66 41.19 1.57 -27.73
CA THR A 66 42.06 0.41 -27.99
C THR A 66 41.35 -0.88 -27.59
N LYS A 67 40.99 -1.68 -28.60
CA LYS A 67 40.56 -3.07 -28.42
C LYS A 67 41.80 -3.93 -28.16
N GLN A 68 41.79 -4.74 -27.10
CA GLN A 68 42.78 -5.79 -26.84
C GLN A 68 42.05 -7.12 -26.59
N PRO A 69 42.53 -8.28 -27.09
CA PRO A 69 41.73 -9.49 -27.21
C PRO A 69 41.78 -10.42 -25.98
N MET A 70 40.77 -11.29 -25.95
CA MET A 70 40.38 -12.28 -24.94
C MET A 70 41.50 -13.22 -24.44
N LYS A 71 41.42 -13.59 -23.15
CA LYS A 71 41.88 -14.89 -22.63
C LYS A 71 40.82 -15.53 -21.75
N ARG A 72 40.15 -16.53 -22.31
CA ARG A 72 39.16 -17.42 -21.67
C ARG A 72 39.91 -18.44 -20.82
N LYS A 73 39.77 -18.42 -19.50
CA LYS A 73 40.32 -19.44 -18.60
C LYS A 73 39.22 -20.40 -18.18
N THR A 74 39.35 -21.64 -18.61
CA THR A 74 38.53 -22.80 -18.24
C THR A 74 38.68 -23.07 -16.74
N PHE A 75 37.58 -23.06 -15.99
CA PHE A 75 37.55 -23.46 -14.59
C PHE A 75 36.94 -24.86 -14.51
N VAL A 76 37.76 -25.84 -14.11
CA VAL A 76 37.35 -27.23 -13.86
C VAL A 76 36.89 -27.29 -12.41
N PHE A 77 35.60 -27.58 -12.16
CA PHE A 77 35.08 -27.81 -10.82
C PHE A 77 35.12 -29.31 -10.52
N VAL A 78 35.97 -29.71 -9.59
CA VAL A 78 36.09 -31.09 -9.11
C VAL A 78 34.99 -31.35 -8.07
N LEU A 79 34.25 -32.42 -8.32
CA LEU A 79 33.19 -33.00 -7.50
C LEU A 79 33.79 -33.63 -6.23
N VAL A 80 33.36 -33.22 -5.03
CA VAL A 80 33.58 -33.98 -3.79
C VAL A 80 32.24 -34.18 -3.11
N LEU A 81 31.82 -35.46 -3.10
CA LEU A 81 30.67 -36.00 -2.40
C LEU A 81 30.98 -36.19 -0.91
N GLY A 82 29.98 -35.90 -0.07
CA GLY A 82 29.69 -36.70 1.12
C GLY A 82 30.10 -36.12 2.47
N VAL A 83 29.18 -35.40 3.12
CA VAL A 83 29.07 -35.46 4.59
C VAL A 83 27.59 -35.66 4.94
N LEU A 84 27.29 -36.87 5.41
CA LEU A 84 26.07 -37.24 6.12
C LEU A 84 26.18 -36.70 7.56
N PHE A 85 25.28 -35.79 7.94
CA PHE A 85 24.94 -35.53 9.35
C PHE A 85 23.41 -35.52 9.50
N THR A 86 22.92 -36.66 9.96
CA THR A 86 21.71 -36.93 10.74
C THR A 86 21.75 -36.06 12.03
N ILE A 87 20.74 -35.46 12.65
CA ILE A 87 19.26 -35.54 12.69
C ILE A 87 18.73 -34.21 13.29
N ALA A 88 17.47 -33.87 12.97
CA ALA A 88 16.51 -33.09 13.76
C ALA A 88 16.65 -31.56 13.79
N GLY A 89 15.65 -30.90 13.20
CA GLY A 89 15.44 -29.46 13.30
C GLY A 89 15.33 -28.74 11.96
N PHE A 90 14.90 -29.43 10.90
CA PHE A 90 14.39 -28.73 9.72
C PHE A 90 13.04 -28.15 10.12
N SER A 91 13.00 -26.85 10.41
CA SER A 91 11.76 -26.10 10.60
C SER A 91 10.82 -26.45 9.46
N LEU A 92 9.57 -26.79 9.81
CA LEU A 92 8.50 -27.04 8.86
C LEU A 92 8.51 -25.93 7.81
N PHE A 93 8.79 -26.28 6.56
CA PHE A 93 8.16 -25.58 5.46
C PHE A 93 6.66 -25.77 5.70
N HIS A 94 5.98 -24.70 6.07
CA HIS A 94 4.52 -24.65 6.03
C HIS A 94 4.20 -24.62 4.53
N GLU A 95 3.98 -25.80 3.95
CA GLU A 95 3.36 -25.90 2.63
C GLU A 95 2.06 -25.11 2.72
N ALA A 96 1.93 -24.05 1.92
CA ALA A 96 0.66 -23.37 1.80
C ALA A 96 -0.38 -24.43 1.37
N PRO A 97 -1.58 -24.45 1.98
CA PRO A 97 -2.59 -25.43 1.61
C PRO A 97 -2.82 -25.40 0.10
N ASP A 98 -3.02 -26.59 -0.50
CA ASP A 98 -3.29 -26.79 -1.92
C ASP A 98 -4.50 -25.93 -2.36
N GLY A 99 -4.27 -24.66 -2.74
CA GLY A 99 -5.34 -23.67 -2.98
C GLY A 99 -4.92 -22.21 -2.78
N ALA A 100 -3.92 -21.94 -1.94
CA ALA A 100 -3.46 -20.58 -1.67
C ALA A 100 -2.72 -20.00 -2.87
N LEU A 101 -3.31 -18.98 -3.50
CA LEU A 101 -2.70 -18.29 -4.62
C LEU A 101 -1.72 -17.22 -4.12
N ASP A 102 -0.46 -17.31 -4.56
CA ASP A 102 0.44 -16.16 -4.53
C ASP A 102 -0.15 -15.09 -5.46
N LEU A 103 -0.47 -13.93 -4.92
CA LEU A 103 -1.14 -12.81 -5.62
C LEU A 103 -0.23 -12.12 -6.64
N GLY A 104 0.79 -12.84 -7.13
CA GLY A 104 1.85 -12.43 -8.02
C GLY A 104 1.34 -11.76 -9.30
N ASP A 105 2.14 -10.78 -9.73
CA ASP A 105 1.82 -9.63 -10.57
C ASP A 105 1.02 -8.55 -9.84
N TRP A 106 1.75 -7.49 -9.47
CA TRP A 106 1.25 -6.33 -8.74
C TRP A 106 1.43 -5.06 -9.57
N GLU A 107 0.38 -4.27 -9.69
CA GLU A 107 0.39 -2.93 -10.25
C GLU A 107 0.49 -1.89 -9.13
N VAL A 108 1.52 -1.03 -9.22
CA VAL A 108 1.62 0.17 -8.37
C VAL A 108 0.69 1.23 -8.91
N VAL A 109 -0.47 1.40 -8.26
CA VAL A 109 -1.43 2.45 -8.61
C VAL A 109 -1.01 3.79 -8.02
N SER A 110 -0.47 3.78 -6.80
CA SER A 110 0.04 4.97 -6.14
C SER A 110 1.05 4.65 -5.04
N GLY A 111 1.83 5.67 -4.66
CA GLY A 111 2.90 5.56 -3.69
C GLY A 111 4.11 4.82 -4.23
N GLU A 112 5.04 4.52 -3.34
CA GLU A 112 6.24 3.74 -3.63
C GLU A 112 6.16 2.42 -2.87
N TRP A 113 6.53 1.34 -3.53
CA TRP A 113 6.48 -0.01 -2.99
C TRP A 113 7.81 -0.73 -3.18
N HIS A 114 8.15 -1.56 -2.20
CA HIS A 114 9.35 -2.38 -2.19
C HIS A 114 9.00 -3.84 -1.90
N ASP A 115 9.73 -4.75 -2.55
CA ASP A 115 9.72 -6.15 -2.20
C ASP A 115 10.46 -6.37 -0.87
N GLU A 116 9.89 -7.20 -0.01
CA GLU A 116 10.51 -7.69 1.22
C GLU A 116 10.88 -9.18 1.10
N GLN A 117 11.70 -9.67 2.04
CA GLN A 117 12.06 -11.09 2.07
C GLN A 117 10.82 -11.99 2.18
N GLY A 118 10.87 -13.15 1.52
CA GLY A 118 9.78 -14.13 1.55
C GLY A 118 8.53 -13.71 0.77
N GLY A 119 8.67 -12.84 -0.24
CA GLY A 119 7.55 -12.41 -1.09
C GLY A 119 6.71 -11.27 -0.50
N GLY A 120 7.13 -10.70 0.63
CA GLY A 120 6.43 -9.59 1.26
C GLY A 120 6.45 -8.30 0.42
N LYS A 121 5.57 -7.37 0.75
CA LYS A 121 5.48 -6.03 0.16
C LYS A 121 5.54 -4.99 1.26
N SER A 122 6.15 -3.84 1.01
CA SER A 122 6.04 -2.68 1.89
C SER A 122 5.88 -1.39 1.12
N SER A 123 5.09 -0.47 1.67
CA SER A 123 5.05 0.88 1.16
C SER A 123 6.24 1.69 1.67
N ALA A 124 6.59 2.79 1.00
CA ALA A 124 7.60 3.71 1.49
C ALA A 124 7.15 4.44 2.77
N GLU A 125 8.13 5.02 3.46
CA GLU A 125 7.88 5.92 4.58
C GLU A 125 7.23 7.24 4.12
N GLY A 126 6.55 7.92 5.04
CA GLY A 126 5.95 9.22 4.79
C GLY A 126 4.51 9.30 5.32
N LYS A 127 3.82 10.37 4.92
CA LYS A 127 2.42 10.64 5.30
C LYS A 127 1.44 10.48 4.15
N LYS A 128 1.89 9.91 3.03
CA LYS A 128 1.09 9.69 1.83
C LYS A 128 0.49 8.29 1.84
N ASP A 129 -0.61 8.16 1.13
CA ASP A 129 -1.24 6.89 0.87
C ASP A 129 -0.52 6.14 -0.26
N ALA A 130 -0.57 4.81 -0.21
CA ALA A 130 0.00 3.95 -1.24
C ALA A 130 -0.97 2.81 -1.56
N VAL A 131 -1.12 2.49 -2.84
CA VAL A 131 -2.05 1.47 -3.35
C VAL A 131 -1.30 0.52 -4.26
N LEU A 132 -1.42 -0.77 -3.96
CA LEU A 132 -0.91 -1.87 -4.78
C LEU A 132 -2.07 -2.80 -5.13
N ILE A 133 -2.32 -3.04 -6.42
CA ILE A 133 -3.42 -3.89 -6.88
C ILE A 133 -2.83 -5.15 -7.51
N SER A 134 -3.35 -6.32 -7.14
CA SER A 134 -3.01 -7.59 -7.78
C SER A 134 -3.82 -7.74 -9.07
N GLU A 135 -3.29 -8.51 -10.02
CA GLU A 135 -4.07 -8.94 -11.20
C GLU A 135 -5.20 -9.93 -10.85
N ILE A 136 -5.21 -10.47 -9.63
CA ILE A 136 -6.23 -11.39 -9.17
C ILE A 136 -7.57 -10.69 -8.95
N HIS A 137 -8.62 -11.29 -9.53
CA HIS A 137 -10.01 -10.90 -9.38
C HIS A 137 -10.75 -11.97 -8.58
N GLY A 138 -11.56 -11.56 -7.60
CA GLY A 138 -12.28 -12.49 -6.73
C GLY A 138 -13.71 -12.05 -6.45
N ALA A 139 -14.61 -13.02 -6.36
CA ALA A 139 -15.99 -12.84 -5.91
C ALA A 139 -16.11 -13.33 -4.46
N ASP A 140 -16.05 -14.64 -4.26
CA ASP A 140 -16.10 -15.30 -2.96
C ASP A 140 -14.73 -15.91 -2.63
N PHE A 141 -14.21 -15.60 -1.45
CA PHE A 141 -12.85 -15.94 -1.07
C PHE A 141 -12.58 -15.76 0.42
N GLU A 142 -11.51 -16.40 0.88
CA GLU A 142 -10.74 -16.00 2.04
C GLU A 142 -9.49 -15.23 1.59
N TYR A 143 -9.29 -13.99 2.06
CA TYR A 143 -8.13 -13.15 1.74
C TYR A 143 -7.45 -12.66 3.02
N GLN A 144 -6.15 -12.86 3.15
CA GLN A 144 -5.43 -12.61 4.39
C GLN A 144 -3.99 -12.15 4.20
N ALA A 145 -3.46 -11.50 5.24
CA ALA A 145 -2.05 -11.13 5.34
C ALA A 145 -1.61 -10.94 6.80
N SER A 146 -0.31 -11.08 7.01
CA SER A 146 0.43 -10.57 8.17
C SER A 146 0.80 -9.10 7.92
N ILE A 147 0.24 -8.17 8.69
CA ILE A 147 0.38 -6.71 8.49
C ILE A 147 1.14 -6.09 9.66
N THR A 148 2.14 -5.26 9.35
CA THR A 148 2.90 -4.47 10.33
C THR A 148 2.79 -3.00 9.99
N VAL A 149 2.29 -2.18 10.92
CA VAL A 149 2.22 -0.72 10.76
C VAL A 149 3.51 -0.09 11.31
N ASN A 150 4.30 0.52 10.43
CA ASN A 150 5.68 0.96 10.69
C ASN A 150 5.83 2.48 10.57
N SER A 151 4.97 3.24 11.25
CA SER A 151 5.04 4.70 11.23
C SER A 151 4.80 5.29 12.62
N ASN A 152 5.50 6.37 12.93
CA ASN A 152 5.39 7.10 14.20
C ASN A 152 4.21 8.10 14.23
N VAL A 153 3.37 8.09 13.20
CA VAL A 153 2.10 8.83 13.15
C VAL A 153 0.92 7.86 13.03
N PRO A 154 -0.29 8.26 13.44
CA PRO A 154 -1.50 7.49 13.16
C PRO A 154 -1.58 7.12 11.68
N SER A 155 -1.59 5.82 11.41
CA SER A 155 -1.44 5.24 10.07
C SER A 155 -1.97 3.81 10.09
N GLY A 156 -2.11 3.19 8.92
CA GLY A 156 -2.64 1.84 8.83
C GLY A 156 -2.22 1.07 7.59
N GLY A 157 -2.37 -0.24 7.68
CA GLY A 157 -2.21 -1.17 6.57
C GLY A 157 -3.51 -1.95 6.35
N SER A 158 -3.82 -2.24 5.09
CA SER A 158 -5.16 -2.71 4.72
C SER A 158 -5.14 -3.70 3.57
N LEU A 159 -6.15 -4.57 3.57
CA LEU A 159 -6.53 -5.42 2.47
C LEU A 159 -7.64 -4.73 1.67
N ILE A 160 -7.41 -4.49 0.38
CA ILE A 160 -8.44 -4.06 -0.56
C ILE A 160 -9.06 -5.30 -1.18
N PHE A 161 -10.37 -5.35 -1.28
CA PHE A 161 -11.05 -6.45 -1.95
C PHE A 161 -12.31 -6.00 -2.68
N ARG A 162 -12.67 -6.76 -3.71
CA ARG A 162 -13.76 -6.45 -4.63
C ARG A 162 -13.68 -5.02 -5.17
N SER A 163 -12.47 -4.58 -5.54
CA SER A 163 -12.29 -3.28 -6.17
C SER A 163 -12.83 -3.32 -7.58
N MET A 164 -13.71 -2.38 -7.94
CA MET A 164 -14.33 -2.30 -9.27
C MET A 164 -13.47 -1.56 -10.28
N ASN A 165 -12.44 -0.87 -9.82
CA ASN A 165 -11.43 -0.20 -10.62
C ASN A 165 -10.10 -0.23 -9.86
N ARG A 166 -8.98 0.02 -10.55
CA ARG A 166 -7.67 0.05 -9.90
C ARG A 166 -7.48 1.25 -8.95
N ASP A 167 -8.23 2.33 -9.15
CA ASP A 167 -8.13 3.56 -8.35
C ASP A 167 -8.83 3.50 -6.98
N ILE A 168 -9.33 2.33 -6.58
CA ILE A 168 -9.98 2.02 -5.30
C ILE A 168 -11.16 2.92 -4.91
N LYS A 169 -11.76 3.66 -5.84
CA LYS A 169 -12.92 4.52 -5.54
C LYS A 169 -14.21 3.76 -5.26
N GLN A 170 -14.24 2.48 -5.60
CA GLN A 170 -15.38 1.57 -5.45
C GLN A 170 -14.84 0.20 -5.06
N CYS A 171 -14.71 -0.03 -3.76
CA CYS A 171 -14.17 -1.27 -3.21
C CYS A 171 -14.54 -1.43 -1.73
N TYR A 172 -14.24 -2.59 -1.16
CA TYR A 172 -14.16 -2.76 0.28
C TYR A 172 -12.71 -2.73 0.75
N VAL A 173 -12.53 -2.33 2.01
CA VAL A 173 -11.23 -2.27 2.68
C VAL A 173 -11.36 -2.81 4.10
N ALA A 174 -10.55 -3.81 4.44
CA ALA A 174 -10.32 -4.24 5.81
C ALA A 174 -8.97 -3.68 6.28
N ASN A 175 -8.99 -2.88 7.35
CA ASN A 175 -7.85 -2.06 7.76
C ASN A 175 -7.46 -2.35 9.21
N ILE A 176 -6.16 -2.36 9.48
CA ILE A 176 -5.57 -2.21 10.82
C ILE A 176 -4.93 -0.82 10.89
N THR A 177 -5.26 -0.04 11.91
CA THR A 177 -4.70 1.30 12.09
C THR A 177 -4.35 1.57 13.54
N THR A 178 -3.28 2.36 13.74
CA THR A 178 -2.86 2.90 15.04
C THR A 178 -3.66 4.13 15.47
N GLU A 179 -4.56 4.62 14.60
CA GLU A 179 -5.49 5.69 14.93
C GLU A 179 -6.29 5.38 16.20
N GLN A 180 -6.47 6.39 17.06
CA GLN A 180 -7.24 6.31 18.31
C GLN A 180 -6.79 5.20 19.28
N GLY A 181 -5.51 4.80 19.22
CA GLY A 181 -4.95 3.76 20.09
C GLY A 181 -5.11 2.33 19.55
N GLY A 182 -5.71 2.18 18.37
CA GLY A 182 -5.83 0.91 17.67
C GLY A 182 -7.26 0.60 17.25
N THR A 183 -7.47 0.35 15.95
CA THR A 183 -8.73 -0.18 15.44
C THR A 183 -8.50 -1.18 14.31
N VAL A 184 -9.42 -2.13 14.20
CA VAL A 184 -9.68 -2.89 12.97
C VAL A 184 -10.98 -2.36 12.40
N LYS A 185 -10.98 -1.96 11.13
CA LYS A 185 -12.17 -1.42 10.46
C LYS A 185 -12.49 -2.23 9.21
N LEU A 186 -13.79 -2.44 8.97
CA LEU A 186 -14.31 -2.78 7.66
C LEU A 186 -15.06 -1.56 7.14
N PHE A 187 -14.65 -1.06 5.97
CA PHE A 187 -15.32 0.06 5.31
C PHE A 187 -15.32 -0.15 3.80
N LYS A 188 -16.01 0.73 3.09
CA LYS A 188 -16.02 0.76 1.62
C LYS A 188 -15.77 2.16 1.09
N PHE A 189 -15.38 2.27 -0.16
CA PHE A 189 -15.39 3.51 -0.93
C PHE A 189 -16.59 3.53 -1.89
N PRO A 190 -17.34 4.65 -2.05
CA PRO A 190 -17.22 5.92 -1.32
C PRO A 190 -17.33 5.74 0.19
N TYR A 191 -16.55 6.52 0.95
CA TYR A 191 -16.22 6.20 2.34
C TYR A 191 -17.45 5.97 3.21
N LYS A 192 -17.62 4.72 3.67
CA LYS A 192 -18.63 4.33 4.66
C LYS A 192 -18.10 3.20 5.51
N VAL A 193 -18.06 3.41 6.81
CA VAL A 193 -17.73 2.36 7.78
C VAL A 193 -18.90 1.37 7.87
N LEU A 194 -18.57 0.08 7.83
CA LEU A 194 -19.50 -1.03 7.98
C LEU A 194 -19.37 -1.67 9.37
N GLY A 195 -18.15 -1.72 9.93
CA GLY A 195 -17.90 -2.18 11.28
C GLY A 195 -16.54 -1.73 11.82
N ILE A 196 -16.43 -1.67 13.15
CA ILE A 196 -15.20 -1.31 13.88
C ILE A 196 -15.03 -2.28 15.05
N TYR A 197 -13.81 -2.76 15.22
CA TYR A 197 -13.33 -3.46 16.40
C TYR A 197 -12.16 -2.68 17.01
N HIS A 198 -12.05 -2.65 18.33
CA HIS A 198 -11.09 -1.80 19.06
C HIS A 198 -10.01 -2.61 19.81
N PRO A 199 -9.12 -3.34 19.11
CA PRO A 199 -7.95 -3.93 19.74
C PRO A 199 -6.89 -2.85 20.00
N LYS A 200 -5.96 -3.15 20.91
CA LYS A 200 -4.73 -2.36 20.99
C LYS A 200 -3.84 -2.70 19.78
N ILE A 201 -3.46 -1.69 19.01
CA ILE A 201 -2.52 -1.82 17.89
C ILE A 201 -1.24 -1.05 18.23
N GLU A 202 -0.10 -1.69 18.04
CA GLU A 202 1.22 -1.17 18.41
C GLU A 202 2.07 -1.03 17.15
N VAL A 203 2.77 0.09 17.03
CA VAL A 203 3.71 0.34 15.92
C VAL A 203 4.81 -0.73 15.93
N GLY A 204 5.14 -1.27 14.76
CA GLY A 204 6.19 -2.27 14.60
C GLY A 204 5.77 -3.70 15.00
N LYS A 205 4.59 -3.89 15.59
CA LYS A 205 4.04 -5.22 15.84
C LYS A 205 3.27 -5.72 14.62
N THR A 206 3.53 -6.97 14.26
CA THR A 206 2.79 -7.67 13.21
C THR A 206 1.50 -8.24 13.77
N TYR A 207 0.43 -8.12 12.99
CA TYR A 207 -0.89 -8.67 13.28
C TYR A 207 -1.40 -9.47 12.08
N HIS A 208 -2.22 -10.48 12.31
CA HIS A 208 -2.86 -11.25 11.24
C HIS A 208 -4.27 -10.72 10.96
N LEU A 209 -4.56 -10.38 9.71
CA LEU A 209 -5.87 -9.93 9.25
C LEU A 209 -6.39 -10.87 8.18
N ARG A 210 -7.63 -11.31 8.34
CA ARG A 210 -8.28 -12.24 7.41
C ARG A 210 -9.71 -11.80 7.13
N VAL A 211 -10.07 -11.80 5.86
CA VAL A 211 -11.40 -11.46 5.35
C VAL A 211 -11.99 -12.69 4.71
N VAL A 212 -13.25 -13.01 5.04
CA VAL A 212 -14.04 -13.99 4.30
C VAL A 212 -15.21 -13.25 3.65
N ALA A 213 -15.28 -13.32 2.33
CA ALA A 213 -16.36 -12.77 1.53
C ALA A 213 -17.14 -13.92 0.88
N SER A 214 -18.46 -13.99 1.13
CA SER A 214 -19.34 -14.99 0.53
C SER A 214 -20.68 -14.35 0.18
N GLY A 215 -20.94 -14.16 -1.12
CA GLY A 215 -22.08 -13.38 -1.60
C GLY A 215 -22.07 -11.97 -0.99
N SER A 216 -23.07 -11.67 -0.18
CA SER A 216 -23.18 -10.38 0.54
C SER A 216 -22.62 -10.41 1.96
N ASP A 217 -22.28 -11.59 2.49
CA ASP A 217 -21.75 -11.77 3.83
C ASP A 217 -20.25 -11.46 3.85
N LEU A 218 -19.86 -10.48 4.66
CA LEU A 218 -18.48 -10.05 4.83
C LEU A 218 -18.08 -10.24 6.29
N LYS A 219 -17.01 -10.99 6.52
CA LYS A 219 -16.47 -11.30 7.84
C LYS A 219 -15.02 -10.88 7.92
N VAL A 220 -14.65 -10.20 9.00
CA VAL A 220 -13.25 -9.87 9.31
C VAL A 220 -12.85 -10.57 10.59
N TYR A 221 -11.73 -11.28 10.52
CA TYR A 221 -11.08 -11.96 11.63
C TYR A 221 -9.76 -11.24 11.92
N PHE A 222 -9.41 -11.20 13.19
CA PHE A 222 -8.20 -10.55 13.67
C PHE A 222 -7.42 -11.53 14.56
N GLU A 223 -6.11 -11.63 14.32
CA GLU A 223 -5.24 -12.68 14.85
C GLU A 223 -5.78 -14.09 14.52
N ASP A 224 -5.45 -15.08 15.34
CA ASP A 224 -5.90 -16.47 15.19
C ASP A 224 -7.34 -16.72 15.69
N GLY A 225 -8.14 -15.65 15.79
CA GLY A 225 -9.53 -15.70 16.25
C GLY A 225 -10.39 -16.60 15.34
N GLN A 226 -11.13 -17.53 15.95
CA GLN A 226 -12.04 -18.42 15.25
C GLN A 226 -13.39 -17.76 14.92
N GLU A 227 -13.77 -16.74 15.70
CA GLU A 227 -14.99 -15.95 15.48
C GLU A 227 -14.65 -14.61 14.82
N PRO A 228 -15.49 -14.09 13.91
CA PRO A 228 -15.26 -12.80 13.29
C PRO A 228 -15.39 -11.67 14.31
N VAL A 229 -14.46 -10.71 14.27
CA VAL A 229 -14.56 -9.48 15.07
C VAL A 229 -15.51 -8.47 14.45
N ILE A 230 -15.77 -8.61 13.14
CA ILE A 230 -16.76 -7.83 12.38
C ILE A 230 -17.49 -8.79 11.44
N GLU A 231 -18.82 -8.80 11.47
CA GLU A 231 -19.68 -9.54 10.54
C GLU A 231 -20.81 -8.63 10.06
N VAL A 232 -20.92 -8.45 8.74
CA VAL A 232 -21.91 -7.57 8.12
C VAL A 232 -22.46 -8.16 6.83
N LYS A 233 -23.65 -7.73 6.44
CA LYS A 233 -24.19 -7.93 5.09
C LYS A 233 -24.15 -6.62 4.30
N ASP A 234 -23.48 -6.61 3.15
CA ASP A 234 -23.46 -5.46 2.24
C ASP A 234 -23.42 -5.96 0.78
N THR A 235 -24.19 -5.34 -0.11
CA THR A 235 -24.40 -5.78 -1.50
C THR A 235 -23.82 -4.82 -2.54
N SER A 236 -22.92 -3.92 -2.13
CA SER A 236 -22.41 -2.86 -3.03
C SER A 236 -21.49 -3.41 -4.11
N TYR A 237 -20.63 -4.36 -3.76
CA TYR A 237 -19.65 -4.95 -4.67
C TYR A 237 -19.67 -6.48 -4.51
N SER A 238 -19.94 -7.21 -5.60
CA SER A 238 -20.04 -8.67 -5.59
C SER A 238 -18.72 -9.36 -5.94
N GLU A 239 -17.86 -8.68 -6.69
CA GLU A 239 -16.54 -9.16 -7.14
C GLU A 239 -15.63 -7.98 -7.42
N GLY A 240 -14.35 -8.21 -7.71
CA GLY A 240 -13.41 -7.17 -8.07
C GLY A 240 -11.95 -7.57 -7.85
N TRP A 241 -11.03 -6.65 -8.15
CA TRP A 241 -9.61 -6.82 -7.87
C TRP A 241 -9.30 -6.84 -6.38
N LEU A 242 -8.22 -7.55 -6.03
CA LEU A 242 -7.62 -7.57 -4.71
C LEU A 242 -6.43 -6.62 -4.65
N GLY A 243 -6.10 -6.14 -3.45
CA GLY A 243 -5.01 -5.20 -3.28
C GLY A 243 -4.54 -5.00 -1.85
N LEU A 244 -3.54 -4.14 -1.71
CA LEU A 244 -2.99 -3.64 -0.45
C LEU A 244 -3.07 -2.12 -0.43
N TYR A 245 -3.42 -1.57 0.73
CA TYR A 245 -3.54 -0.12 0.93
C TYR A 245 -2.86 0.33 2.21
N SER A 246 -1.84 1.19 2.07
CA SER A 246 -1.23 1.87 3.19
C SER A 246 -1.81 3.27 3.35
N TRP A 247 -2.30 3.59 4.54
CA TRP A 247 -2.88 4.89 4.89
C TRP A 247 -1.89 5.71 5.72
N ARG A 248 -1.52 6.90 5.21
CA ARG A 248 -0.69 7.92 5.88
C ARG A 248 0.59 7.38 6.55
N GLY A 249 1.20 6.34 6.00
CA GLY A 249 2.33 5.70 6.67
C GLY A 249 2.92 4.54 5.89
N LYS A 250 3.95 3.95 6.49
CA LYS A 250 4.53 2.70 6.04
C LYS A 250 3.76 1.52 6.63
N ALA A 251 3.37 0.58 5.78
CA ALA A 251 2.91 -0.74 6.19
C ALA A 251 3.69 -1.82 5.45
N SER A 252 4.02 -2.90 6.16
CA SER A 252 4.65 -4.10 5.60
C SER A 252 3.67 -5.27 5.65
N TYR A 253 3.64 -6.06 4.59
CA TYR A 253 2.71 -7.15 4.34
C TYR A 253 3.50 -8.41 4.04
N ARG A 254 3.18 -9.50 4.73
CA ARG A 254 3.75 -10.84 4.51
C ARG A 254 2.63 -11.88 4.50
N ASP A 255 2.93 -13.07 4.02
CA ASP A 255 2.00 -14.21 3.97
C ASP A 255 0.66 -13.83 3.31
N VAL A 256 0.75 -12.98 2.28
CA VAL A 256 -0.42 -12.47 1.56
C VAL A 256 -0.95 -13.59 0.68
N ARG A 257 -2.15 -14.09 0.98
CA ARG A 257 -2.72 -15.25 0.28
C ARG A 257 -4.22 -15.10 0.11
N VAL A 258 -4.73 -15.66 -0.98
CA VAL A 258 -6.16 -15.78 -1.24
C VAL A 258 -6.53 -17.22 -1.58
N ASP A 259 -7.63 -17.68 -1.01
CA ASP A 259 -8.28 -18.95 -1.31
C ASP A 259 -9.68 -18.66 -1.86
N GLN A 260 -9.91 -18.94 -3.15
CA GLN A 260 -11.21 -18.70 -3.79
C GLN A 260 -12.14 -19.91 -3.60
N HIS A 261 -13.45 -19.66 -3.50
CA HIS A 261 -14.47 -20.68 -3.28
C HIS A 261 -15.43 -20.84 -4.46
#